data_AF-A0A9E4PAX1-F1
#
_entry.id   AF-A0A9E4PAX1-F1
#
_cell.length_a   1.000
_cell.length_b   1.000
_cell.length_c   1.000
_cell.angle_alpha   90.00
_cell.angle_beta   90.00
_cell.angle_gamma   90.00
#
_symmetry.space_group_name_H-M   'P 1'
#
loop_
_entity.id
_entity.type
_entity.pdbx_description
1 polymer ?
#
loop_
_entity_poly.entity_id
_entity_poly.type
_entity_poly.pdbx_seq_one_letter_code
_entity_poly.pdbx_strand_id
1 'polypeptide(L)'
;DPGSVKFGVSSDSRLVITDGINDILTLSVGDDQVNAMTLVSRHNGRCFIGRDAPVSEREASEIEFWIGSSGVEGGEISPEDCEAYNASNTQIRSTSTGDWILTDGSTLLIRMDSQEDAQAALQLASRQSSRCFVSRSFVEGSQAGYLTQYWE
;
A
#
# COMPACT_ATOMS: atom_id res chain seq x y z
N ASP A 1 -4.86 18.18 -4.32
CA ASP A 1 -5.95 18.07 -5.30
C ASP A 1 -5.57 16.94 -6.26
N PRO A 2 -6.34 15.84 -6.33
CA PRO A 2 -6.02 14.72 -7.20
C PRO A 2 -5.96 15.11 -8.69
N GLY A 3 -6.66 16.17 -9.11
CA GLY A 3 -6.59 16.68 -10.49
C GLY A 3 -5.30 17.44 -10.81
N SER A 4 -4.47 17.75 -9.81
CA SER A 4 -3.22 18.51 -9.97
C SER A 4 -1.97 17.65 -9.89
N VAL A 5 -2.10 16.34 -9.67
CA VAL A 5 -0.96 15.44 -9.54
C VAL A 5 -0.29 15.23 -10.89
N LYS A 6 1.04 15.12 -10.87
CA LYS A 6 1.87 14.99 -12.07
C LYS A 6 3.17 14.28 -11.74
N PHE A 7 3.85 13.81 -12.79
CA PHE A 7 5.23 13.35 -12.63
C PHE A 7 6.16 14.53 -12.35
N GLY A 8 7.15 14.30 -11.51
CA GLY A 8 8.20 15.23 -11.15
C GLY A 8 9.50 14.51 -10.84
N VAL A 9 10.51 15.28 -10.49
CA VAL A 9 11.79 14.78 -10.01
C VAL A 9 12.03 15.41 -8.64
N SER A 10 12.23 14.58 -7.61
CA SER A 10 12.52 15.01 -6.25
C SER A 10 13.89 15.69 -6.16
N SER A 11 14.18 16.32 -5.02
CA SER A 11 15.47 16.98 -4.77
C SER A 11 16.68 16.05 -4.84
N ASP A 12 16.48 14.74 -4.63
CA ASP A 12 17.51 13.71 -4.74
C ASP A 12 17.43 12.92 -6.06
N SER A 13 16.85 13.53 -7.10
CA SER A 13 16.82 13.01 -8.47
C SER A 13 16.03 11.70 -8.63
N ARG A 14 15.07 11.41 -7.75
CA ARG A 14 14.14 10.29 -7.90
C ARG A 14 12.91 10.72 -8.70
N LEU A 15 12.37 9.81 -9.50
CA LEU A 15 11.09 10.04 -10.16
C LEU A 15 9.99 10.00 -9.09
N VAL A 16 9.09 10.98 -9.12
CA VAL A 16 7.99 11.08 -8.15
C VAL A 16 6.67 11.42 -8.82
N ILE A 17 5.57 11.08 -8.15
CA ILE A 17 4.26 11.71 -8.36
C ILE A 17 4.11 12.79 -7.29
N THR A 18 3.79 14.02 -7.70
CA THR A 18 3.72 15.19 -6.82
C THR A 18 2.50 16.04 -7.12
N ASP A 19 1.96 16.73 -6.11
CA ASP A 19 0.98 17.80 -6.28
C ASP A 19 1.63 19.19 -6.53
N GLY A 20 2.96 19.23 -6.66
CA GLY A 20 3.76 20.44 -6.79
C GLY A 20 4.21 21.04 -5.45
N ILE A 21 3.77 20.49 -4.32
CA ILE A 21 4.18 20.88 -2.96
C ILE A 21 4.83 19.69 -2.25
N ASN A 22 4.22 18.51 -2.35
CA ASN A 22 4.64 17.29 -1.68
C ASN A 22 4.94 16.20 -2.70
N ASP A 23 5.96 15.40 -2.42
CA ASP A 23 6.16 14.13 -3.10
C ASP A 23 5.15 13.12 -2.54
N ILE A 24 4.17 12.75 -3.35
CA ILE A 24 3.09 11.84 -2.97
C ILE A 24 3.58 10.40 -3.02
N LEU A 25 4.28 10.04 -4.08
CA LEU A 25 4.82 8.70 -4.29
C LEU A 25 6.18 8.77 -4.99
N THR A 26 7.15 8.02 -4.50
CA THR A 26 8.45 7.86 -5.15
C THR A 26 8.43 6.60 -5.99
N LEU A 27 8.83 6.72 -7.25
CA LEU A 27 8.85 5.65 -8.22
C LEU A 27 10.29 5.15 -8.45
N SER A 28 10.44 3.85 -8.56
CA SER A 28 11.65 3.19 -9.03
C SER A 28 11.70 3.17 -10.57
N VAL A 29 12.91 3.00 -11.11
CA VAL A 29 13.10 2.89 -12.56
C VAL A 29 12.56 1.55 -13.04
N GLY A 30 11.53 1.58 -13.89
CA GLY A 30 10.83 0.38 -14.36
C GLY A 30 9.46 0.18 -13.71
N ASP A 31 9.07 1.07 -12.79
CA ASP A 31 7.71 1.06 -12.23
C ASP A 31 6.65 1.29 -13.29
N ASP A 32 5.49 0.70 -13.02
CA ASP A 32 4.29 0.82 -13.82
C ASP A 32 3.65 2.22 -13.59
N GLN A 33 4.34 3.26 -14.10
CA GLN A 33 4.06 4.67 -13.86
C GLN A 33 2.60 5.03 -14.12
N VAL A 34 1.99 4.39 -15.11
CA VAL A 34 0.57 4.57 -15.44
C VAL A 34 -0.30 4.06 -14.30
N ASN A 35 -0.05 2.85 -13.79
CA ASN A 35 -0.80 2.27 -12.67
C ASN A 35 -0.61 3.09 -11.39
N ALA A 36 0.60 3.59 -11.13
CA ALA A 36 0.88 4.46 -10.00
C ALA A 36 0.12 5.80 -10.12
N MET A 37 0.15 6.43 -11.29
CA MET A 37 -0.59 7.66 -11.57
C MET A 37 -2.10 7.45 -11.45
N THR A 38 -2.61 6.34 -11.98
CA THR A 38 -4.01 5.94 -11.87
C THR A 38 -4.45 5.83 -10.41
N LEU A 39 -3.68 5.10 -9.59
CA LEU A 39 -3.98 4.94 -8.17
C LEU A 39 -4.01 6.30 -7.46
N VAL A 40 -2.96 7.11 -7.62
CA VAL A 40 -2.87 8.43 -6.97
C VAL A 40 -4.01 9.35 -7.43
N SER A 41 -4.37 9.33 -8.72
CA SER A 41 -5.40 10.20 -9.28
C SER A 41 -6.81 9.82 -8.83
N ARG A 42 -7.08 8.55 -8.52
CA ARG A 42 -8.40 8.04 -8.11
C ARG A 42 -8.78 8.40 -6.68
N HIS A 43 -7.78 8.65 -5.83
CA HIS A 43 -7.97 8.81 -4.40
C HIS A 43 -7.66 10.22 -3.91
N ASN A 44 -8.28 10.60 -2.78
CA ASN A 44 -8.02 11.88 -2.13
C ASN A 44 -7.25 11.75 -0.81
N GLY A 45 -6.97 10.52 -0.37
CA GLY A 45 -6.17 10.23 0.80
C GLY A 45 -5.28 8.99 0.60
N ARG A 46 -4.03 9.12 1.04
CA ARG A 46 -3.05 8.04 1.23
C ARG A 46 -2.85 7.88 2.73
N CYS A 47 -3.11 6.69 3.27
CA CYS A 47 -3.14 6.44 4.70
C CYS A 47 -2.32 5.21 5.06
N PHE A 48 -1.92 5.12 6.34
CA PHE A 48 -1.01 4.09 6.82
C PHE A 48 -1.43 3.57 8.19
N ILE A 49 -1.19 2.28 8.42
CA ILE A 49 -1.29 1.59 9.72
C ILE A 49 0.12 1.06 10.05
N GLY A 50 0.58 1.16 11.30
CA GLY A 50 1.91 0.67 11.71
C GLY A 50 3.11 1.52 11.26
N ARG A 51 2.90 2.76 10.80
CA ARG A 51 3.98 3.64 10.32
C ARG A 51 4.97 4.07 11.40
N ASP A 52 4.56 4.03 12.65
CA ASP A 52 5.39 4.32 13.83
C ASP A 52 6.37 3.19 14.17
N ALA A 53 6.26 2.02 13.52
CA ALA A 53 7.23 0.94 13.62
C ALA A 53 8.66 1.39 13.26
N PRO A 54 9.70 0.78 13.88
CA PRO A 54 11.08 0.99 13.49
C PRO A 54 11.28 0.78 11.99
N VAL A 55 12.12 1.60 11.34
CA VAL A 55 12.33 1.54 9.88
C VAL A 55 12.78 0.16 9.40
N SER A 56 13.54 -0.57 10.23
CA SER A 56 13.98 -1.93 9.95
C SER A 56 12.87 -2.98 9.90
N GLU A 57 11.69 -2.68 10.45
CA GLU A 57 10.54 -3.57 10.57
C GLU A 57 9.35 -3.07 9.75
N ARG A 58 9.32 -1.77 9.44
CA ARG A 58 8.22 -1.08 8.75
C ARG A 58 7.83 -1.68 7.41
N GLU A 59 8.77 -2.20 6.63
CA GLU A 59 8.43 -2.85 5.35
C GLU A 59 7.57 -4.11 5.53
N ALA A 60 7.67 -4.76 6.69
CA ALA A 60 6.89 -5.95 7.02
C ALA A 60 5.61 -5.63 7.80
N SER A 61 5.53 -4.47 8.47
CA SER A 61 4.43 -4.11 9.37
C SER A 61 3.59 -2.90 8.97
N GLU A 62 4.03 -2.06 8.02
CA GLU A 62 3.25 -0.94 7.51
C GLU A 62 2.21 -1.42 6.49
N ILE A 63 0.96 -1.01 6.69
CA ILE A 63 -0.11 -1.17 5.69
C ILE A 63 -0.34 0.17 5.05
N GLU A 64 -0.09 0.26 3.75
CA GLU A 64 -0.56 1.39 2.96
C GLU A 64 -1.95 1.11 2.38
N PHE A 65 -2.81 2.12 2.43
CA PHE A 65 -4.15 2.06 1.85
C PHE A 65 -4.59 3.44 1.37
N TRP A 66 -5.53 3.43 0.43
CA TRP A 66 -6.00 4.64 -0.24
C TRP A 66 -7.49 4.82 0.01
N ILE A 67 -7.90 6.05 0.30
CA ILE A 67 -9.28 6.36 0.67
C ILE A 67 -9.85 7.52 -0.13
N GLY A 68 -11.18 7.54 -0.16
CA GLY A 68 -11.98 8.55 -0.85
C GLY A 68 -11.86 8.44 -2.36
N SER A 69 -12.92 8.87 -3.04
CA SER A 69 -12.88 9.03 -4.50
C SER A 69 -12.57 10.49 -4.81
N SER A 70 -11.68 10.72 -5.77
CA SER A 70 -11.42 12.04 -6.33
C SER A 70 -12.48 12.50 -7.34
N GLY A 71 -13.30 11.58 -7.84
CA GLY A 71 -14.19 11.81 -8.99
C GLY A 71 -13.48 11.91 -10.34
N VAL A 72 -12.16 11.73 -10.38
CA VAL A 72 -11.40 11.61 -11.64
C VAL A 72 -11.68 10.23 -12.23
N GLU A 73 -12.22 10.19 -13.45
CA GLU A 73 -12.28 8.96 -14.24
C GLU A 73 -10.85 8.54 -14.59
N GLY A 74 -10.25 7.70 -13.74
CA GLY A 74 -8.95 7.09 -13.98
C GLY A 74 -9.11 5.77 -14.73
N GLY A 75 -8.24 5.54 -15.72
CA GLY A 75 -8.13 4.25 -16.42
C GLY A 75 -7.88 3.08 -15.47
N GLU A 76 -7.97 1.85 -15.93
CA GLU A 76 -7.80 0.67 -15.06
C GLU A 76 -6.33 0.45 -14.68
N ILE A 77 -6.08 -0.03 -13.46
CA ILE A 77 -4.76 -0.56 -13.08
C ILE A 77 -4.65 -1.91 -13.79
N SER A 78 -3.70 -2.07 -14.71
CA SER A 78 -3.57 -3.32 -15.48
C SER A 78 -2.12 -3.59 -15.91
N PRO A 79 -1.62 -4.82 -15.78
CA PRO A 79 -2.27 -5.94 -15.08
C PRO A 79 -2.37 -5.66 -13.57
N GLU A 80 -3.45 -6.10 -12.94
CA GLU A 80 -3.57 -6.04 -11.49
C GLU A 80 -2.67 -7.07 -10.84
N ASP A 81 -2.03 -6.65 -9.76
CA ASP A 81 -1.17 -7.50 -8.96
C ASP A 81 -1.77 -7.66 -7.56
N CYS A 82 -2.76 -8.53 -7.46
CA CYS A 82 -3.62 -8.68 -6.30
C CYS A 82 -3.52 -10.07 -5.66
N GLU A 83 -3.46 -10.06 -4.34
CA GLU A 83 -3.63 -11.22 -3.47
C GLU A 83 -5.06 -11.20 -2.92
N ALA A 84 -5.93 -11.98 -3.54
CA ALA A 84 -7.31 -12.14 -3.09
C ALA A 84 -7.37 -12.93 -1.77
N TYR A 85 -8.31 -12.58 -0.90
CA TYR A 85 -8.58 -13.27 0.35
C TYR A 85 -10.08 -13.22 0.70
N ASN A 86 -10.52 -14.09 1.61
CA ASN A 86 -11.89 -14.10 2.10
C ASN A 86 -12.05 -13.13 3.28
N ALA A 87 -12.63 -11.96 3.01
CA ALA A 87 -12.93 -10.93 4.01
C ALA A 87 -13.68 -11.47 5.24
N SER A 88 -14.64 -12.38 5.04
CA SER A 88 -15.45 -12.97 6.13
C SER A 88 -14.68 -13.94 7.03
N ASN A 89 -13.50 -14.37 6.59
CA ASN A 89 -12.61 -15.26 7.32
C ASN A 89 -11.37 -14.54 7.88
N THR A 90 -11.30 -13.21 7.75
CA THR A 90 -10.21 -12.41 8.29
C THR A 90 -10.24 -12.39 9.81
N GLN A 91 -9.09 -12.63 10.44
CA GLN A 91 -8.95 -12.71 11.89
C GLN A 91 -7.59 -12.18 12.32
N ILE A 92 -7.52 -11.61 13.53
CA ILE A 92 -6.25 -11.25 14.17
C ILE A 92 -5.88 -12.24 15.27
N ARG A 93 -4.60 -12.54 15.39
CA ARG A 93 -4.04 -13.41 16.44
C ARG A 93 -2.73 -12.82 16.96
N SER A 94 -2.52 -12.86 18.27
CA SER A 94 -1.21 -12.58 18.84
C SER A 94 -0.29 -13.79 18.63
N THR A 95 0.97 -13.54 18.31
CA THR A 95 2.01 -14.57 18.22
C THR A 95 2.66 -14.79 19.59
N SER A 96 3.49 -15.83 19.71
CA SER A 96 4.29 -16.05 20.92
C SER A 96 5.40 -15.02 21.12
N THR A 97 5.73 -14.22 20.10
CA THR A 97 6.77 -13.19 20.14
C THR A 97 6.25 -11.82 20.57
N GLY A 98 4.93 -11.65 20.69
CA GLY A 98 4.28 -10.39 21.07
C GLY A 98 3.65 -9.63 19.90
N ASP A 99 4.04 -9.97 18.67
CA ASP A 99 3.49 -9.40 17.44
C ASP A 99 2.05 -9.86 17.20
N TRP A 100 1.37 -9.20 16.27
CA TRP A 100 0.05 -9.56 15.81
C TRP A 100 0.09 -9.98 14.34
N ILE A 101 -0.78 -10.91 13.96
CA ILE A 101 -0.96 -11.32 12.56
C ILE A 101 -2.41 -11.19 12.15
N LEU A 102 -2.64 -10.71 10.93
CA LEU A 102 -3.91 -10.79 10.22
C LEU A 102 -3.86 -12.01 9.29
N THR A 103 -4.87 -12.86 9.36
CA THR A 103 -4.95 -14.09 8.55
C THR A 103 -6.29 -14.24 7.86
N ASP A 104 -6.31 -14.81 6.67
CA ASP A 104 -7.47 -15.48 6.08
C ASP A 104 -7.35 -16.99 6.35
N GLY A 105 -8.03 -17.46 7.39
CA GLY A 105 -7.94 -18.86 7.84
C GLY A 105 -6.55 -19.24 8.32
N SER A 106 -5.81 -20.01 7.50
CA SER A 106 -4.41 -20.38 7.74
C SER A 106 -3.40 -19.54 6.96
N THR A 107 -3.86 -18.70 6.03
CA THR A 107 -3.01 -17.84 5.20
C THR A 107 -2.69 -16.56 5.96
N LEU A 108 -1.39 -16.26 6.12
CA LEU A 108 -0.93 -14.99 6.66
C LEU A 108 -1.11 -13.90 5.61
N LEU A 109 -1.82 -12.82 5.97
CA LEU A 109 -1.91 -11.63 5.13
C LEU A 109 -0.82 -10.62 5.53
N ILE A 110 -0.76 -10.24 6.81
CA ILE A 110 0.23 -9.26 7.29
C ILE A 110 0.55 -9.45 8.77
N ARG A 111 1.75 -9.05 9.17
CA ARG A 111 2.20 -8.97 10.57
C ARG A 111 2.16 -7.50 11.01
N MET A 112 1.83 -7.23 12.25
CA MET A 112 1.81 -5.89 12.85
C MET A 112 2.40 -5.93 14.25
N ASP A 113 2.93 -4.80 14.71
CA ASP A 113 3.68 -4.74 15.96
C ASP A 113 2.76 -4.49 17.17
N SER A 114 1.57 -3.94 16.94
CA SER A 114 0.61 -3.61 17.99
C SER A 114 -0.78 -4.21 17.77
N GLN A 115 -1.51 -4.38 18.87
CA GLN A 115 -2.91 -4.81 18.82
C GLN A 115 -3.80 -3.75 18.16
N GLU A 116 -3.47 -2.48 18.34
CA GLU A 116 -4.22 -1.35 17.77
C GLU A 116 -4.13 -1.37 16.25
N ASP A 117 -2.92 -1.53 15.71
CA ASP A 117 -2.69 -1.71 14.27
C ASP A 117 -3.42 -2.95 13.75
N ALA A 118 -3.37 -4.06 14.49
CA ALA A 118 -4.09 -5.28 14.13
C ALA A 118 -5.61 -5.06 14.04
N GLN A 119 -6.19 -4.31 14.97
CA GLN A 119 -7.61 -3.98 14.93
C GLN A 119 -7.95 -3.06 13.75
N ALA A 120 -7.11 -2.08 13.45
CA ALA A 120 -7.29 -1.20 12.29
C ALA A 120 -7.18 -2.00 10.97
N ALA A 121 -6.20 -2.90 10.87
CA ALA A 121 -5.99 -3.76 9.72
C ALA A 121 -7.16 -4.73 9.50
N LEU A 122 -7.72 -5.30 10.57
CA LEU A 122 -8.91 -6.14 10.48
C LEU A 122 -10.13 -5.35 10.00
N GLN A 123 -10.29 -4.10 10.44
CA GLN A 123 -11.37 -3.24 9.96
C GLN A 123 -11.23 -2.90 8.47
N LEU A 124 -10.00 -2.68 7.99
CA LEU A 124 -9.73 -2.49 6.57
C LEU A 124 -10.02 -3.78 5.79
N ALA A 125 -9.43 -4.90 6.20
CA ALA A 125 -9.53 -6.17 5.47
C ALA A 125 -10.94 -6.77 5.50
N SER A 126 -11.75 -6.52 6.54
CA SER A 126 -13.14 -6.99 6.57
C SER A 126 -14.06 -6.27 5.56
N ARG A 127 -13.61 -5.16 4.97
CA ARG A 127 -14.39 -4.36 4.00
C ARG A 127 -13.92 -4.54 2.56
N GLN A 128 -12.76 -5.14 2.37
CA GLN A 128 -12.09 -5.34 1.10
C GLN A 128 -11.93 -6.84 0.85
N SER A 129 -11.60 -7.25 -0.37
CA SER A 129 -11.44 -8.65 -0.76
C SER A 129 -10.08 -8.97 -1.37
N SER A 130 -9.28 -7.95 -1.64
CA SER A 130 -7.96 -8.07 -2.22
C SER A 130 -6.99 -7.09 -1.57
N ARG A 131 -5.73 -7.52 -1.48
CA ARG A 131 -4.59 -6.64 -1.23
C ARG A 131 -3.79 -6.60 -2.52
N CYS A 132 -3.58 -5.41 -3.06
CA CYS A 132 -3.00 -5.23 -4.36
C CYS A 132 -1.77 -4.33 -4.30
N PHE A 133 -0.95 -4.43 -5.35
CA PHE A 133 0.33 -3.78 -5.42
C PHE A 133 0.55 -3.09 -6.76
N VAL A 134 1.18 -1.92 -6.70
CA VAL A 134 1.78 -1.23 -7.84
C VAL A 134 3.29 -1.17 -7.57
N SER A 135 4.11 -1.38 -8.60
CA SER A 135 5.57 -1.48 -8.47
C SER A 135 6.04 -2.69 -7.64
N ARG A 136 5.81 -3.92 -8.17
CA ARG A 136 6.57 -5.10 -7.75
C ARG A 136 7.65 -5.41 -8.78
N SER A 137 8.54 -4.47 -9.07
CA SER A 137 9.73 -4.82 -9.85
C SER A 137 10.64 -5.69 -8.97
N PHE A 138 10.50 -7.01 -9.12
CA PHE A 138 11.45 -7.99 -8.60
C PHE A 138 12.76 -7.81 -9.37
N VAL A 139 13.63 -6.93 -8.90
CA VAL A 139 15.04 -6.99 -9.30
C VAL A 139 15.69 -7.98 -8.35
N GLU A 140 16.04 -9.15 -8.88
CA GLU A 140 16.76 -10.18 -8.13
C GLU A 140 18.03 -9.54 -7.52
N GLY A 141 18.05 -9.39 -6.18
CA GLY A 141 19.15 -8.76 -5.45
C GLY A 141 18.99 -7.28 -5.08
N SER A 142 17.88 -6.60 -5.38
CA SER A 142 17.60 -5.27 -4.81
C SER A 142 16.83 -5.40 -3.49
N GLN A 143 17.35 -4.80 -2.41
CA GLN A 143 16.55 -4.54 -1.21
C GLN A 143 15.42 -3.58 -1.56
N ALA A 144 14.18 -4.02 -1.36
CA ALA A 144 12.94 -3.24 -1.36
C ALA A 144 12.73 -2.29 -2.55
N GLY A 145 12.07 -2.78 -3.61
CA GLY A 145 11.35 -1.88 -4.50
C GLY A 145 10.27 -1.14 -3.69
N TYR A 146 10.05 0.15 -3.99
CA TYR A 146 9.02 0.97 -3.35
C TYR A 146 7.63 0.47 -3.77
N LEU A 147 7.20 -0.61 -3.15
CA LEU A 147 5.93 -1.26 -3.41
C LEU A 147 4.81 -0.41 -2.81
N THR A 148 3.93 0.07 -3.69
CA THR A 148 2.73 0.79 -3.28
C THR A 148 1.60 -0.21 -3.09
N GLN A 149 1.04 -0.25 -1.89
CA GLN A 149 -0.06 -1.14 -1.56
C GLN A 149 -1.40 -0.38 -1.65
N TYR A 150 -2.43 -1.08 -2.13
CA TYR A 150 -3.83 -0.63 -2.07
C TYR A 150 -4.75 -1.81 -1.76
N TRP A 151 -5.99 -1.51 -1.37
CA TRP A 151 -6.97 -2.51 -0.92
C TRP A 151 -8.34 -2.21 -1.52
N GLU A 152 -9.00 -3.24 -2.04
CA GLU A 152 -10.29 -3.19 -2.74
C GLU A 152 -11.11 -4.49 -2.60
#